data_AF-A0A392WAM9-F1
#
_entry.id   AF-A0A392WAM9-F1
#
_cell.length_a   1.000
_cell.length_b   1.000
_cell.length_c   1.000
_cell.angle_alpha   90.00
_cell.angle_beta   90.00
_cell.angle_gamma   90.00
#
_symmetry.space_group_name_H-M   'P 1'
#
loop_
_entity.id
_entity.type
_entity.pdbx_description
1 polymer ?
#
loop_
_entity_poly.entity_id
_entity_poly.type
_entity_poly.pdbx_seq_one_letter_code
_entity_poly.pdbx_strand_id
1 'polypeptide(L)' 'MDKSSIHDVVLVGGSSRIPKVQQLLQEFFKGKELCQSINPDEAVAYGAAVQAAMLCDGFKN' A
#
# COMPACT_ATOMS: atom_id res chain seq x y z
N MET A 1 6.06 16.41 -9.64
CA MET A 1 4.71 15.96 -9.27
C MET A 1 4.31 16.74 -8.03
N ASP A 2 3.18 17.44 -8.07
CA ASP A 2 2.73 18.15 -6.87
C ASP A 2 2.20 17.14 -5.84
N LYS A 3 2.48 17.36 -4.55
CA LYS A 3 2.05 16.42 -3.49
C LYS A 3 0.53 16.32 -3.40
N SER A 4 -0.21 17.32 -3.87
CA SER A 4 -1.67 17.29 -3.93
C SER A 4 -2.22 16.26 -4.92
N SER A 5 -1.44 15.84 -5.92
CA SER A 5 -1.89 14.86 -6.92
C SER A 5 -1.86 13.41 -6.40
N ILE A 6 -1.34 13.18 -5.19
CA ILE A 6 -1.39 11.88 -4.53
C ILE A 6 -2.76 11.76 -3.85
N HIS A 7 -3.52 10.75 -4.22
CA HIS A 7 -4.87 10.51 -3.68
C HIS A 7 -4.79 9.71 -2.38
N ASP A 8 -4.03 8.62 -2.38
CA ASP A 8 -3.88 7.73 -1.23
C ASP A 8 -2.42 7.42 -0.92
N VAL A 9 -2.13 7.18 0.36
CA VAL A 9 -0.83 6.72 0.84
C VAL A 9 -1.03 5.37 1.51
N VAL A 10 -0.67 4.29 0.80
CA VAL A 10 -0.78 2.91 1.30
C VAL A 10 0.53 2.47 1.95
N LEU A 11 0.43 1.93 3.16
CA LEU A 11 1.58 1.42 3.91
C LEU A 11 1.68 -0.10 3.81
N VAL A 12 2.89 -0.60 3.54
CA VAL A 12 3.17 -2.04 3.40
C VAL A 12 4.49 -2.37 4.10
N GLY A 13 4.58 -3.57 4.69
CA GLY A 13 5.73 -4.07 5.43
C GLY A 13 5.72 -3.71 6.92
N GLY A 14 6.24 -4.60 7.76
CA GLY A 14 6.11 -4.50 9.23
C GLY A 14 6.65 -3.21 9.86
N SER A 15 7.76 -2.66 9.35
CA SER A 15 8.33 -1.40 9.86
C SER A 15 7.43 -0.18 9.63
N SER A 16 6.44 -0.26 8.73
CA SER A 16 5.45 0.81 8.55
C SER A 16 4.50 0.96 9.74
N ARG A 17 4.50 0.01 10.68
CA ARG A 17 3.76 0.08 11.96
C ARG A 17 4.44 0.99 12.99
N ILE A 18 5.68 1.42 12.75
CA ILE A 18 6.41 2.31 13.67
C ILE A 18 5.71 3.68 13.69
N PRO A 19 5.24 4.16 14.86
CA PRO A 19 4.46 5.42 14.94
C PRO A 19 5.21 6.63 14.38
N LYS A 20 6.53 6.71 14.60
CA LYS A 20 7.33 7.83 14.09
C LYS A 20 7.41 7.86 12.57
N VAL A 21 7.43 6.69 11.92
CA VAL A 21 7.41 6.59 10.45
C VAL A 21 6.08 7.11 9.91
N GLN A 22 4.98 6.71 10.52
CA GLN A 22 3.64 7.17 10.13
C GLN A 22 3.49 8.68 10.30
N GLN A 23 3.95 9.23 11.43
CA GLN A 23 3.94 10.68 11.68
C GLN A 23 4.74 11.44 10.60
N LEU A 24 5.96 11.00 10.31
CA LEU A 24 6.82 11.64 9.30
C LEU A 24 6.18 11.60 7.90
N LEU A 25 5.51 10.50 7.57
CA LEU A 25 4.78 10.38 6.30
C LEU A 25 3.57 11.31 6.25
N GLN A 26 2.79 11.41 7.32
CA GLN A 26 1.67 12.37 7.40
C GLN A 26 2.17 13.81 7.23
N GLU A 27 3.23 14.21 7.96
CA GLU A 27 3.85 15.54 7.81
C GLU A 27 4.35 15.76 6.37
N PHE A 28 5.00 14.77 5.77
CA PHE A 28 5.52 14.85 4.41
C PHE A 28 4.40 15.04 3.38
N PHE A 29 3.27 14.38 3.55
CA PHE A 29 2.08 14.46 2.69
C PHE A 29 1.05 15.49 3.17
N LYS A 30 1.50 16.53 3.89
CA LYS A 30 0.67 17.69 4.30
C LYS A 30 -0.56 17.31 5.15
N GLY A 31 -0.40 16.37 6.07
CA GLY A 31 -1.44 15.91 6.99
C GLY A 31 -2.45 14.94 6.36
N LYS A 32 -2.21 14.44 5.14
CA LYS A 32 -3.05 13.42 4.52
C LYS A 32 -3.08 12.16 5.38
N GLU A 33 -4.28 11.61 5.58
CA GLU A 33 -4.47 10.34 6.28
C GLU A 33 -3.80 9.18 5.54
N LEU A 34 -3.18 8.29 6.30
CA LEU A 34 -2.55 7.08 5.77
C LEU A 34 -3.62 6.00 5.62
N CYS A 35 -3.63 5.28 4.51
CA CYS A 35 -4.57 4.22 4.25
C CYS A 35 -4.31 3.02 5.19
N GLN A 36 -5.34 2.62 5.93
CA GLN A 36 -5.31 1.49 6.87
C GLN A 36 -6.23 0.33 6.46
N SER A 37 -6.87 0.40 5.29
CA SER A 37 -7.80 -0.63 4.81
C SER A 37 -7.10 -1.88 4.25
N ILE A 38 -5.77 -1.88 4.22
CA ILE A 38 -4.95 -2.95 3.65
C ILE A 38 -4.07 -3.53 4.75
N ASN A 39 -4.01 -4.87 4.85
CA ASN A 39 -3.10 -5.54 5.76
C ASN A 39 -1.64 -5.38 5.24
N PRO A 40 -0.75 -4.68 5.96
CA PRO A 40 0.59 -4.37 5.47
C PRO A 40 1.48 -5.62 5.33
N ASP A 41 1.16 -6.72 6.01
CA ASP A 41 1.98 -7.94 5.99
C ASP A 41 1.60 -8.86 4.82
N GLU A 42 0.35 -8.78 4.35
CA GLU A 42 -0.19 -9.69 3.33
C GLU A 42 -0.33 -9.03 1.94
N ALA A 43 -0.37 -7.69 1.86
CA ALA A 43 -0.63 -6.96 0.63
C ALA A 43 0.27 -7.37 -0.54
N VAL A 44 1.56 -7.58 -0.27
CA VAL A 44 2.54 -7.97 -1.30
C VAL A 44 2.28 -9.38 -1.81
N ALA A 45 2.10 -10.34 -0.89
CA ALA A 45 1.86 -11.74 -1.25
C ALA A 45 0.53 -11.90 -2.00
N TYR A 46 -0.49 -11.17 -1.57
CA TYR A 46 -1.79 -11.17 -2.22
C TYR A 46 -1.70 -10.64 -3.66
N GLY A 47 -1.06 -9.49 -3.87
CA GLY A 47 -0.85 -8.94 -5.21
C GLY A 47 -0.05 -9.89 -6.12
N ALA A 48 0.97 -10.55 -5.57
CA ALA A 48 1.75 -11.56 -6.31
C ALA A 48 0.89 -12.77 -6.69
N ALA A 49 0.04 -13.26 -5.79
CA ALA A 49 -0.86 -14.37 -6.07
C ALA A 49 -1.90 -14.03 -7.15
N VAL A 50 -2.47 -12.82 -7.12
CA VAL A 50 -3.38 -12.34 -8.17
C VAL A 50 -2.66 -12.27 -9.51
N GLN A 51 -1.45 -11.71 -9.56
CA GLN A 51 -0.66 -11.65 -10.79
C GLN A 51 -0.31 -13.04 -11.33
N ALA A 52 0.08 -13.96 -10.45
CA ALA A 52 0.34 -15.35 -10.83
C ALA A 52 -0.91 -16.05 -11.38
N ALA A 53 -2.07 -15.82 -10.76
CA ALA A 53 -3.35 -16.36 -11.21
C ALA A 53 -3.76 -15.82 -12.59
N MET A 54 -3.44 -14.56 -12.92
CA MET A 54 -3.69 -14.00 -14.25
C MET A 54 -2.75 -14.57 -15.33
N LEU A 55 -1.51 -14.92 -14.96
CA LEU A 55 -0.51 -15.47 -15.87
C LEU A 55 -0.66 -16.97 -16.09
N CYS A 56 -1.13 -17.70 -15.08
CA CYS A 56 -1.57 -19.08 -15.23
C CYS A 56 -2.90 -19.08 -16.00
N ASP A 57 -3.03 -19.90 -17.04
CA ASP A 57 -4.25 -20.00 -17.88
C ASP A 57 -5.54 -20.42 -17.13
N GLY A 58 -5.52 -20.53 -15.80
CA GLY A 58 -6.67 -20.87 -14.96
C GLY A 58 -7.76 -19.78 -14.84
N PHE A 59 -7.52 -18.58 -15.39
CA PHE A 59 -8.51 -17.48 -15.45
C PHE A 59 -8.91 -17.08 -16.88
N LYS A 60 -8.50 -17.83 -17.90
CA LYS A 60 -9.04 -17.65 -19.25
C LYS A 60 -10.38 -18.38 -19.34
N ASN A 61 -11.46 -17.60 -19.36
CA ASN A 61 -12.79 -18.04 -19.82
C ASN A 61 -12.70 -18.60 -21.25
#